data_AF-A0A1F0MHA4-F1
#
_entry.id   AF-A0A1F0MHA4-F1
#
_cell.length_a   1.000
_cell.length_b   1.000
_cell.length_c   1.000
_cell.angle_alpha   90.00
_cell.angle_beta   90.00
_cell.angle_gamma   90.00
#
_symmetry.space_group_name_H-M   'P 1'
#
loop_
_entity.id
_entity.type
_entity.pdbx_description
1 polymer ?
#
loop_
_entity_poly.entity_id
_entity_poly.type
_entity_poly.pdbx_seq_one_letter_code
_entity_poly.pdbx_strand_id
1 'polypeptide(L)' 'MQPHRYRLIAARAYLWAHRAVIVRRPMGLEDVISMGLAAPTHDKRSWTFDLDPGGALPEQGKHT' A
#
# COMPACT_ATOMS: atom_id res chain seq x y z
N MET A 1 -0.99 -13.68 13.92
CA MET A 1 -0.31 -12.70 13.04
C MET A 1 1.15 -13.09 12.94
N GLN A 2 1.74 -13.07 11.75
CA GLN A 2 3.18 -13.31 11.55
C GLN A 2 3.82 -12.00 11.04
N PRO A 3 4.91 -11.51 11.66
CA PRO A 3 5.59 -10.31 11.21
C PRO A 3 6.10 -10.48 9.76
N HIS A 4 6.09 -9.39 8.99
CA HIS A 4 6.78 -9.30 7.68
C HIS A 4 6.21 -10.22 6.59
N ARG A 5 5.09 -10.89 6.87
CA ARG A 5 4.39 -11.77 5.93
C ARG A 5 3.38 -11.03 5.07
N TYR A 6 2.82 -9.93 5.59
CA TYR A 6 1.72 -9.21 4.97
C TYR A 6 2.14 -7.82 4.52
N ARG A 7 1.50 -7.35 3.45
CA ARG A 7 1.67 -6.02 2.90
C ARG A 7 0.31 -5.37 2.71
N LEU A 8 0.18 -4.13 3.15
CA LEU A 8 -1.00 -3.30 2.93
C LEU A 8 -0.91 -2.65 1.55
N ILE A 9 -1.90 -2.88 0.70
CA ILE A 9 -2.05 -2.16 -0.57
C ILE A 9 -3.20 -1.15 -0.42
N ALA A 10 -2.91 0.11 -0.71
CA ALA A 10 -3.87 1.21 -0.53
C ALA A 10 -3.80 2.22 -1.68
N ALA A 11 -4.83 3.06 -1.80
CA ALA A 11 -4.83 4.21 -2.70
C ALA A 11 -5.23 5.45 -1.91
N ARG A 12 -4.49 6.56 -2.05
CA ARG A 12 -4.78 7.82 -1.32
C ARG A 12 -6.17 8.37 -1.63
N ALA A 13 -6.62 8.20 -2.88
CA ALA A 13 -7.92 8.67 -3.33
C ALA A 13 -9.10 7.82 -2.84
N TYR A 14 -8.86 6.66 -2.21
CA TYR A 14 -9.92 5.70 -1.87
C TYR A 14 -10.24 5.70 -0.37
N LEU A 15 -11.45 6.16 -0.03
CA LEU A 15 -11.87 6.41 1.34
C LEU A 15 -11.80 5.17 2.24
N TRP A 16 -12.11 3.99 1.72
CA TRP A 16 -12.03 2.74 2.47
C TRP A 16 -10.59 2.32 2.75
N ALA A 17 -9.70 2.47 1.77
CA ALA A 17 -8.27 2.20 1.96
C ALA A 17 -7.64 3.18 2.96
N HIS A 18 -8.10 4.44 2.96
CA HIS A 18 -7.64 5.47 3.88
C HIS A 18 -7.83 5.08 5.35
N ARG A 19 -8.92 4.35 5.69
CA ARG A 19 -9.13 3.86 7.05
C ARG A 19 -8.02 2.92 7.50
N ALA A 20 -7.63 1.96 6.65
CA ALA A 20 -6.57 1.01 6.94
C ALA A 20 -5.20 1.69 7.08
N VAL A 21 -4.93 2.70 6.26
CA VAL A 21 -3.72 3.53 6.37
C VAL A 21 -3.69 4.27 7.71
N ILE A 22 -4.82 4.85 8.14
CA ILE A 22 -4.91 5.57 9.43
C ILE A 22 -4.61 4.65 10.61
N VAL A 23 -5.15 3.42 10.65
CA VAL A 23 -4.92 2.52 11.81
C VAL A 23 -3.53 1.91 11.86
N ARG A 24 -2.77 1.86 10.74
CA ARG A 24 -1.40 1.30 10.69
C ARG A 24 -0.47 1.98 11.69
N ARG A 25 -0.51 3.31 11.79
CA ARG A 25 0.37 4.11 12.64
C ARG A 25 0.06 4.06 14.15
N PRO A 26 -1.17 4.33 14.62
CA PRO A 26 -1.49 4.27 16.06
C PRO A 26 -1.36 2.85 16.63
N MET A 27 -1.44 1.82 15.79
CA MET A 27 -1.19 0.43 16.20
C MET A 27 0.28 0.01 16.10
N GLY A 28 1.20 0.90 15.68
CA GLY A 28 2.63 0.60 15.57
C GLY A 28 2.97 -0.50 14.55
N LEU A 29 2.18 -0.63 13.48
CA LEU A 29 2.32 -1.71 12.49
C LEU A 29 3.28 -1.37 11.35
N GLU A 30 3.90 -0.19 11.38
CA GLU A 30 4.69 0.35 10.26
C GLU A 30 5.89 -0.53 9.94
N ASP A 31 6.55 -1.10 10.96
CA ASP A 31 7.74 -1.95 10.82
C ASP A 31 7.41 -3.39 10.38
N VAL A 32 6.21 -3.88 10.66
CA VAL A 32 5.83 -5.29 10.44
C VAL A 32 4.90 -5.49 9.25
N ILE A 33 4.20 -4.44 8.83
CA ILE A 33 3.32 -4.41 7.65
C ILE A 33 3.81 -3.29 6.73
N SER A 34 4.55 -3.69 5.70
CA SER A 34 4.94 -2.78 4.61
C SER A 34 3.73 -2.27 3.83
N MET A 35 3.85 -1.11 3.19
CA MET A 35 2.75 -0.50 2.43
C MET A 35 3.14 -0.25 0.97
N GLY A 36 2.20 -0.46 0.05
CA GLY A 36 2.29 -0.06 -1.35
C GLY A 36 1.12 0.84 -1.73
N LEU A 37 1.39 1.87 -2.54
CA LEU A 37 0.39 2.85 -2.95
C LEU A 37 0.06 2.71 -4.43
N ALA A 38 -1.19 2.40 -4.73
CA ALA A 38 -1.69 2.42 -6.09
C ALA A 38 -1.85 3.86 -6.61
N ALA A 39 -1.76 3.99 -7.93
CA ALA A 39 -2.01 5.23 -8.63
C ALA A 39 -3.45 5.75 -8.41
N PRO A 40 -3.65 7.08 -8.44
CA PRO A 40 -4.96 7.68 -8.21
C PRO A 40 -5.93 7.46 -9.37
N THR A 41 -5.43 7.12 -10.56
CA THR A 41 -6.22 6.89 -11.77
C THR A 41 -5.89 5.53 -12.36
N HIS A 42 -6.90 4.85 -12.91
CA HIS A 42 -6.72 3.55 -13.53
C HIS A 42 -7.82 3.27 -14.57
N ASP A 43 -7.60 2.28 -15.42
CA ASP A 43 -8.61 1.79 -16.37
C ASP A 43 -9.55 0.75 -15.71
N LYS A 44 -10.38 0.09 -16.52
CA LYS A 44 -11.33 -0.95 -16.05
C LYS A 44 -10.67 -2.16 -15.38
N ARG A 45 -9.36 -2.33 -15.49
CA ARG A 45 -8.57 -3.39 -14.82
C ARG A 45 -8.25 -3.03 -13.37
N SER A 46 -8.79 -1.93 -12.86
CA SER A 46 -8.61 -1.48 -11.47
C SER A 46 -7.17 -1.01 -11.22
N TRP A 47 -6.80 -0.92 -9.94
CA TRP A 47 -5.58 -0.29 -9.44
C TRP A 47 -4.30 -0.67 -10.19
N THR A 48 -3.50 0.34 -10.47
CA THR A 48 -2.18 0.25 -11.12
C THR A 48 -1.09 0.79 -10.22
N PHE A 49 0.16 0.44 -10.53
CA PHE A 49 1.38 0.92 -9.84
C PHE A 49 2.33 1.58 -10.84
N ASP A 50 1.75 2.25 -11.83
CA ASP A 50 2.44 2.97 -12.91
C ASP A 50 3.24 4.18 -12.42
N LEU A 51 3.00 4.61 -11.17
CA LEU A 51 3.81 5.63 -10.49
C LEU A 51 5.08 5.06 -9.84
N ASP A 52 5.18 3.75 -9.68
CA ASP A 52 6.35 3.09 -9.11
C ASP A 52 7.39 2.77 -10.20
N PRO A 53 8.71 2.74 -9.88
CA PRO A 53 9.74 2.37 -10.83
C PRO A 53 9.49 1.01 -11.48
N GLY A 54 9.39 0.99 -12.82
CA GLY A 54 9.08 -0.22 -13.59
C GLY A 54 7.60 -0.55 -13.71
N GLY A 55 6.70 0.32 -13.22
CA GLY A 55 5.24 0.17 -13.34
C GLY A 55 4.67 -0.98 -12.52
N ALA A 56 5.42 -1.46 -11.53
CA ALA A 56 5.07 -2.58 -10.68
C ALA A 56 5.35 -2.24 -9.23
N LEU A 57 4.58 -2.87 -8.34
CA LEU A 57 4.81 -2.78 -6.89
C LEU A 57 6.27 -3.10 -6.56
N PRO A 58 6.99 -2.19 -5.90
CA PRO A 58 8.35 -2.46 -5.45
C PRO A 58 8.39 -3.67 -4.51
N GLU A 59 9.52 -4.38 -4.49
CA GLU A 59 9.74 -5.48 -3.54
C GLU A 59 9.62 -5.03 -2.07
N GLN A 60 9.40 -6.00 -1.17
CA GLN A 60 9.18 -5.72 0.26
C GLN A 60 10.32 -4.87 0.85
N GLY A 61 9.96 -3.81 1.58
CA GLY A 61 10.90 -2.91 2.26
C GLY A 61 11.20 -1.57 1.56
N LYS A 62 10.69 -1.32 0.33
CA LYS A 62 11.03 -0.09 -0.43
C LYS A 62 10.10 1.11 -0.27
N HIS A 63 9.00 0.97 0.47
CA HIS A 63 8.16 2.09 0.88
C HIS A 63 7.98 2.01 2.39
N THR A 64 8.58 2.97 3.09
CA THR A 64 8.41 3.26 4.52
C THR A 64 6.95 3.65 4.80
#